data_AF-A0A7S3HXM6-F1
#
_entry.id   AF-A0A7S3HXM6-F1
#
_cell.length_a   1.000
_cell.length_b   1.000
_cell.length_c   1.000
_cell.angle_alpha   90.00
_cell.angle_beta   90.00
_cell.angle_gamma   90.00
#
_symmetry.space_group_name_H-M   'P 1'
#
loop_
_entity.id
_entity.type
_entity.pdbx_description
1 polymer ?
#
loop_
_entity_poly.entity_id
_entity_poly.type
_entity_poly.pdbx_seq_one_letter_code
_entity_poly.pdbx_strand_id
1 'polypeptide(L)'
;ASRKPMLYVSLALLLPGSAAFSAPGLVGKPVEPRASVSCRFDQPLSRRDFGALSASAGLLLLSQPALAESTLVTRQQSYTRYVPRVERGRDYWANGLRKQIDNSDWKGILAAIEKKGTIDRIFGPMELWSSSFSGKTITAKTLAMNEAIDDLRDAVLDLKSAALGKEAGGGFFGFGGGKSMDEGKRKQIANKAYQNGVDAINKYITLGNDGLGLNFTPLDTIDQ
;
A
#
# COMPACT_ATOMS: atom_id res chain seq x y z
N ALA A 1 -5.78 -47.25 -28.39
CA ALA A 1 -5.00 -47.40 -27.14
C ALA A 1 -3.51 -47.42 -27.49
N SER A 2 -2.77 -46.35 -27.18
CA SER A 2 -1.37 -46.19 -27.56
C SER A 2 -0.59 -45.70 -26.34
N ARG A 3 0.28 -46.55 -25.80
CA ARG A 3 1.13 -46.24 -24.64
C ARG A 3 2.42 -45.56 -25.13
N LYS A 4 2.76 -44.40 -24.55
CA LYS A 4 4.05 -43.72 -24.74
C LYS A 4 5.04 -44.15 -23.65
N PRO A 5 6.35 -44.29 -23.96
CA PRO A 5 7.36 -44.68 -22.99
C PRO A 5 7.81 -43.52 -22.09
N MET A 6 8.03 -43.87 -20.83
CA MET A 6 8.57 -43.05 -19.74
C MET A 6 10.11 -43.15 -19.80
N LEU A 7 10.82 -42.03 -19.97
CA LEU A 7 12.28 -41.98 -19.82
C LEU A 7 12.62 -41.32 -18.49
N TYR A 8 13.07 -42.15 -17.56
CA TYR A 8 13.78 -41.78 -16.34
C TYR A 8 15.22 -41.45 -16.71
N VAL A 9 15.72 -40.27 -16.31
CA VAL A 9 17.15 -39.97 -16.32
C VAL A 9 17.59 -39.68 -14.89
N SER A 10 18.39 -40.61 -14.36
CA SER A 10 19.05 -40.55 -13.05
C SER A 10 20.36 -39.77 -13.11
N LEU A 11 20.52 -38.90 -12.10
CA LEU A 11 21.64 -38.81 -11.16
C LEU A 11 23.10 -38.81 -11.69
N ALA A 12 23.82 -37.72 -11.40
CA ALA A 12 25.23 -37.78 -11.03
C ALA A 12 25.59 -36.67 -10.02
N LEU A 13 26.00 -37.09 -8.82
CA LEU A 13 26.78 -36.32 -7.83
C LEU A 13 28.20 -36.07 -8.38
N LEU A 14 28.82 -34.93 -8.03
CA LEU A 14 30.09 -34.90 -7.27
C LEU A 14 30.49 -33.47 -6.81
N LEU A 15 30.99 -33.45 -5.57
CA LEU A 15 31.66 -32.44 -4.69
C LEU A 15 32.86 -31.68 -5.32
N PRO A 16 33.67 -30.86 -4.58
CA PRO A 16 33.47 -30.01 -3.38
C PRO A 16 34.01 -28.57 -3.59
N GLY A 17 33.80 -27.66 -2.63
CA GLY A 17 34.43 -26.32 -2.67
C GLY A 17 34.39 -25.60 -1.33
N SER A 18 35.26 -26.00 -0.40
CA SER A 18 35.55 -25.27 0.83
C SER A 18 36.37 -24.02 0.52
N ALA A 19 35.89 -22.85 0.92
CA ALA A 19 36.71 -21.65 1.10
C ALA A 19 36.40 -21.04 2.46
N ALA A 20 37.34 -21.19 3.37
CA ALA A 20 37.36 -20.50 4.66
C ALA A 20 37.61 -19.01 4.42
N PHE A 21 36.66 -18.17 4.81
CA PHE A 21 36.88 -16.72 4.91
C PHE A 21 37.10 -16.39 6.39
N SER A 22 38.33 -16.00 6.70
CA SER A 22 38.77 -15.52 8.00
C SER A 22 39.22 -14.07 7.84
N ALA A 23 38.55 -13.13 8.50
CA ALA A 23 39.03 -11.77 8.78
C ALA A 23 38.09 -11.10 9.83
N PRO A 24 38.46 -9.97 10.46
CA PRO A 24 39.01 -9.93 11.81
C PRO A 24 38.03 -9.31 12.82
N GLY A 25 38.37 -9.50 14.10
CA GLY A 25 37.61 -9.00 15.24
C GLY A 25 37.34 -7.50 15.19
N LEU A 26 36.06 -7.14 15.29
CA LEU A 26 35.62 -5.84 15.74
C LEU A 26 35.41 -5.88 17.24
N VAL A 27 36.29 -5.15 17.91
CA VAL A 27 36.26 -4.78 19.33
C VAL A 27 34.85 -4.39 19.74
N GLY A 28 34.25 -5.23 20.59
CA GLY A 28 32.99 -4.95 21.26
C GLY A 28 33.16 -3.76 22.20
N LYS A 29 32.44 -2.68 21.93
CA LYS A 29 32.16 -1.66 22.94
C LYS A 29 31.14 -2.25 23.92
N PRO A 30 31.31 -2.09 25.24
CA PRO A 30 30.30 -2.50 26.21
C PRO A 30 29.02 -1.70 25.94
N VAL A 31 27.97 -2.41 25.53
CA VAL A 31 26.60 -1.87 25.50
C VAL A 31 26.14 -1.79 26.94
N GLU A 32 26.12 -0.56 27.43
CA GLU A 32 25.47 -0.15 28.67
C GLU A 32 24.00 -0.62 28.64
N PRO A 33 23.50 -1.33 29.67
CA PRO A 33 22.11 -1.74 29.73
C PRO A 33 21.25 -0.49 29.92
N ARG A 34 20.72 0.03 28.81
CA ARG A 34 19.74 1.12 28.84
C ARG A 34 18.47 0.56 29.46
N ALA A 35 18.16 1.09 30.64
CA ALA A 35 17.03 0.82 31.50
C ALA A 35 15.81 0.24 30.77
N SER A 36 15.43 -0.97 31.17
CA SER A 36 14.08 -1.47 31.03
C SER A 36 13.14 -0.48 31.70
N VAL A 37 12.37 0.27 30.89
CA VAL A 37 11.16 0.94 31.38
C VAL A 37 10.20 -0.18 31.74
N SER A 38 10.28 -0.59 33.00
CA SER A 38 9.25 -1.39 33.67
C SER A 38 7.96 -0.57 33.62
N CYS A 39 7.09 -0.92 32.69
CA CYS A 39 5.67 -0.64 32.82
C CYS A 39 5.18 -1.45 34.02
N ARG A 40 5.32 -0.90 35.24
CA ARG A 40 4.60 -1.40 36.41
C ARG A 40 3.12 -1.10 36.20
N PHE A 41 2.44 -2.05 35.57
CA PHE A 41 1.01 -2.21 35.68
C PHE A 41 0.77 -3.05 36.94
N ASP A 42 0.67 -2.39 38.10
CA ASP A 42 0.11 -3.02 39.29
C ASP A 42 -0.40 -1.95 40.26
N GLN A 43 -1.64 -1.53 40.03
CA GLN A 43 -2.52 -1.16 41.13
C GLN A 43 -3.83 -1.94 40.94
N PRO A 44 -4.13 -2.92 41.80
CA PRO A 44 -5.46 -3.51 41.84
C PRO A 44 -6.43 -2.46 42.41
N LEU A 45 -7.32 -1.95 41.56
CA LEU A 45 -8.48 -1.19 42.00
C LEU A 45 -9.31 -2.06 42.94
N SER A 46 -9.43 -1.61 44.20
CA SER A 46 -10.24 -2.23 45.25
C SER A 46 -11.70 -2.31 44.83
N ARG A 47 -12.24 -3.54 44.81
CA ARG A 47 -13.66 -3.88 44.55
C ARG A 47 -14.58 -3.61 45.76
N ARG A 48 -14.31 -2.59 46.56
CA ARG A 48 -15.14 -2.22 47.71
C ARG A 48 -15.15 -0.72 47.85
N ASP A 49 -16.08 -0.10 47.13
CA ASP A 49 -16.82 1.10 47.53
C ASP A 49 -18.07 1.17 46.66
N PHE A 50 -18.99 0.24 46.94
CA PHE A 50 -20.35 0.24 46.43
C PHE A 50 -21.28 0.51 47.62
N GLY A 51 -21.90 1.70 47.62
CA GLY A 51 -22.93 2.16 48.55
C GLY A 51 -22.72 3.65 48.86
N ALA A 52 -23.65 4.59 48.66
CA ALA A 52 -25.07 4.47 48.36
C ALA A 52 -25.62 5.81 47.79
N LEU A 53 -26.63 5.68 46.93
CA LEU A 53 -27.85 6.49 46.77
C LEU A 53 -27.79 8.03 46.89
N SER A 54 -28.11 8.71 45.79
CA SER A 54 -29.01 9.88 45.79
C SER A 54 -29.64 10.07 44.41
N ALA A 55 -30.97 10.02 44.37
CA ALA A 55 -31.79 10.23 43.19
C ALA A 55 -31.69 11.68 42.69
N SER A 56 -31.36 11.87 41.42
CA SER A 56 -31.78 13.04 40.64
C SER A 56 -32.11 12.58 39.23
N ALA A 57 -33.39 12.63 38.89
CA ALA A 57 -33.86 12.58 37.52
C ALA A 57 -33.43 13.88 36.85
N GLY A 58 -32.53 13.82 35.88
CA GLY A 58 -32.08 14.98 35.15
C GLY A 58 -30.89 14.67 34.25
N LEU A 59 -31.11 14.79 32.93
CA LEU A 59 -30.15 14.76 31.85
C LEU A 59 -29.59 13.38 31.44
N LEU A 60 -30.27 12.80 30.45
CA LEU A 60 -29.70 11.88 29.45
C LEU A 60 -28.60 12.59 28.62
N LEU A 61 -27.57 13.15 29.27
CA LEU A 61 -26.35 13.55 28.58
C LEU A 61 -25.49 12.30 28.42
N LEU A 62 -25.70 11.62 27.30
CA LEU A 62 -24.82 10.60 26.78
C LEU A 62 -23.37 11.08 26.86
N SER A 63 -22.64 10.60 27.87
CA SER A 63 -21.18 10.73 27.96
C SER A 63 -20.58 9.91 26.81
N GLN A 64 -20.44 10.56 25.65
CA GLN A 64 -19.71 10.07 24.49
C GLN A 64 -18.33 10.74 24.24
N PRO A 65 -17.74 11.62 25.09
CA PRO A 65 -16.55 12.37 24.67
C PRO A 65 -15.27 11.50 24.58
N ALA A 66 -15.16 10.43 25.36
CA ALA A 66 -13.93 9.61 25.39
C ALA A 66 -13.68 8.78 24.11
N LEU A 67 -14.73 8.37 23.40
CA LEU A 67 -14.59 7.61 22.15
C LEU A 67 -14.32 8.53 20.95
N ALA A 68 -14.89 9.73 20.93
CA ALA A 68 -14.65 10.69 19.86
C ALA A 68 -13.20 11.19 19.87
N GLU A 69 -12.65 11.54 21.04
CA GLU A 69 -11.27 12.05 21.14
C GLU A 69 -10.21 10.99 20.82
N SER A 70 -10.40 9.75 21.29
CA SER A 70 -9.45 8.66 20.99
C SER A 70 -9.38 8.33 19.49
N THR A 71 -10.50 8.44 18.77
CA THR A 71 -10.51 8.24 17.31
C THR A 71 -9.82 9.39 16.56
N LEU A 72 -9.94 10.62 17.04
CA LEU A 72 -9.31 11.80 16.43
C LEU A 72 -7.78 11.76 16.59
N VAL A 73 -7.28 11.44 17.79
CA VAL A 73 -5.84 11.27 18.04
C VAL A 73 -5.26 10.13 17.19
N THR A 74 -5.96 8.99 17.11
CA THR A 74 -5.52 7.85 16.28
C THR A 74 -5.46 8.23 14.80
N ARG A 75 -6.42 9.03 14.30
CA ARG A 75 -6.38 9.55 12.92
C ARG A 75 -5.23 10.53 12.72
N GLN A 76 -4.95 11.45 13.64
CA GLN A 76 -3.81 12.36 13.53
C GLN A 76 -2.46 11.61 13.50
N GLN A 77 -2.32 10.57 14.32
CA GLN A 77 -1.14 9.69 14.28
C GLN A 77 -1.03 8.91 12.97
N SER A 78 -2.15 8.41 12.46
CA SER A 78 -2.19 7.72 11.17
C SER A 78 -1.87 8.68 10.02
N TYR A 79 -2.35 9.92 10.10
CA TYR A 79 -2.10 10.97 9.12
C TYR A 79 -0.60 11.22 8.98
N THR A 80 0.05 11.57 10.10
CA THR A 80 1.49 11.87 10.13
C THR A 80 2.36 10.70 9.68
N ARG A 81 1.90 9.46 9.86
CA ARG A 81 2.67 8.24 9.50
C ARG A 81 2.53 7.84 8.03
N TYR A 82 1.33 7.94 7.47
CA TYR A 82 1.00 7.34 6.18
C TYR A 82 0.86 8.38 5.06
N VAL A 83 0.33 9.57 5.34
CA VAL A 83 0.06 10.59 4.33
C VAL A 83 1.31 11.05 3.58
N PRO A 84 2.44 11.36 4.24
CA PRO A 84 3.66 11.71 3.53
C PRO A 84 4.22 10.59 2.65
N ARG A 85 3.75 9.34 2.81
CA ARG A 85 4.12 8.21 1.95
C ARG A 85 3.21 8.14 0.73
N VAL A 86 1.91 8.39 0.94
CA VAL A 86 0.92 8.51 -0.14
C VAL A 86 1.30 9.68 -1.05
N GLU A 87 1.62 10.85 -0.48
CA GLU A 87 2.04 12.04 -1.24
C GLU A 87 3.28 11.77 -2.10
N ARG A 88 4.28 11.06 -1.59
CA ARG A 88 5.46 10.68 -2.39
C ARG A 88 5.11 9.78 -3.57
N GLY A 89 4.18 8.84 -3.38
CA GLY A 89 3.69 7.99 -4.47
C GLY A 89 2.89 8.80 -5.50
N ARG A 90 2.03 9.71 -5.03
CA ARG A 90 1.29 10.68 -5.85
C ARG A 90 2.23 11.56 -6.68
N ASP A 91 3.25 12.14 -6.06
CA ASP A 91 4.19 13.03 -6.74
C ASP A 91 5.01 12.30 -7.80
N TYR A 92 5.36 11.02 -7.54
CA TYR A 92 5.93 10.14 -8.55
C TYR A 92 4.95 9.86 -9.68
N TRP A 93 3.67 9.62 -9.38
CA TRP A 93 2.65 9.42 -10.40
C TRP A 93 2.55 10.65 -11.31
N ALA A 94 2.39 11.84 -10.75
CA ALA A 94 2.26 13.07 -11.54
C ALA A 94 3.49 13.36 -12.41
N ASN A 95 4.69 13.29 -11.82
CA ASN A 95 5.90 13.79 -12.47
C ASN A 95 6.76 12.68 -13.07
N GLY A 96 7.03 11.64 -12.29
CA GLY A 96 7.93 10.56 -12.66
C GLY A 96 7.34 9.67 -13.74
N LEU A 97 6.13 9.16 -13.50
CA LEU A 97 5.44 8.26 -14.42
C LEU A 97 5.07 8.96 -15.74
N ARG A 98 4.59 10.22 -15.69
CA ARG A 98 4.30 11.01 -16.91
C ARG A 98 5.53 11.11 -17.82
N LYS A 99 6.68 11.49 -17.26
CA LYS A 99 7.95 11.56 -17.98
C LYS A 99 8.37 10.20 -18.57
N GLN A 100 8.15 9.10 -17.85
CA GLN A 100 8.46 7.77 -18.37
C GLN A 100 7.56 7.39 -19.55
N ILE A 101 6.27 7.72 -19.51
CA ILE A 101 5.32 7.47 -20.61
C ILE A 101 5.71 8.30 -21.83
N ASP A 102 6.00 9.59 -21.65
CA ASP A 102 6.40 10.50 -22.74
C ASP A 102 7.68 9.99 -23.44
N ASN A 103 8.65 9.52 -22.66
CA ASN A 103 9.92 8.97 -23.12
C ASN A 103 9.86 7.49 -23.57
N SER A 104 8.70 6.83 -23.53
CA SER A 104 8.60 5.39 -23.79
C SER A 104 9.54 4.52 -22.93
N ASP A 105 9.83 4.93 -21.69
CA ASP A 105 10.69 4.17 -20.76
C ASP A 105 9.92 3.01 -20.12
N TRP A 106 9.60 2.01 -20.94
CA TRP A 106 8.84 0.84 -20.52
C TRP A 106 9.52 0.02 -19.43
N LYS A 107 10.87 0.01 -19.42
CA LYS A 107 11.64 -0.69 -18.38
C LYS A 107 11.54 0.05 -17.04
N GLY A 108 11.65 1.37 -17.05
CA GLY A 108 11.45 2.20 -15.86
C GLY A 108 10.04 2.05 -15.28
N ILE A 109 9.01 1.97 -16.13
CA ILE A 109 7.63 1.74 -15.71
C ILE A 109 7.49 0.36 -15.05
N LEU A 110 8.02 -0.71 -15.66
CA LEU A 110 7.97 -2.05 -15.07
C LEU A 110 8.69 -2.11 -13.72
N ALA A 111 9.88 -1.53 -13.61
CA ALA A 111 10.63 -1.46 -12.35
C ALA A 111 9.86 -0.70 -11.25
N ALA A 112 9.08 0.32 -11.64
CA ALA A 112 8.24 1.06 -10.69
C ALA A 112 7.01 0.27 -10.22
N ILE A 113 6.46 -0.61 -11.06
CA ILE A 113 5.29 -1.46 -10.78
C ILE A 113 5.67 -2.73 -10.00
N GLU A 114 6.88 -3.24 -10.17
CA GLU A 114 7.36 -4.43 -9.46
C GLU A 114 7.25 -4.30 -7.94
N LYS A 115 7.33 -5.44 -7.24
CA LYS A 115 7.26 -5.49 -5.77
C LYS A 115 8.36 -4.60 -5.17
N LYS A 116 7.99 -3.71 -4.26
CA LYS A 116 8.86 -2.65 -3.70
C LYS A 116 9.27 -1.58 -4.71
N GLY A 117 8.68 -1.51 -5.89
CA GLY A 117 8.79 -0.39 -6.82
C GLY A 117 8.11 0.86 -6.26
N THR A 118 8.34 2.01 -6.90
CA THR A 118 7.80 3.29 -6.40
C THR A 118 6.27 3.31 -6.40
N ILE A 119 5.63 2.70 -7.40
CA ILE A 119 4.17 2.60 -7.50
C ILE A 119 3.63 1.61 -6.46
N ASP A 120 4.21 0.40 -6.36
CA ASP A 120 3.76 -0.63 -5.39
C ASP A 120 3.77 -0.12 -3.93
N ARG A 121 4.74 0.74 -3.59
CA ARG A 121 4.90 1.31 -2.25
C ARG A 121 3.78 2.26 -1.82
N ILE A 122 2.94 2.75 -2.72
CA ILE A 122 1.84 3.67 -2.36
C ILE A 122 0.67 2.92 -1.71
N PHE A 123 0.42 1.68 -2.13
CA PHE A 123 -0.79 0.94 -1.76
C PHE A 123 -0.86 0.61 -0.27
N GLY A 124 0.23 0.12 0.33
CA GLY A 124 0.24 -0.21 1.76
C GLY A 124 -0.12 0.98 2.66
N PRO A 125 0.51 2.15 2.50
CA PRO A 125 0.11 3.37 3.20
C PRO A 125 -1.33 3.83 2.91
N MET A 126 -1.84 3.65 1.69
CA MET A 126 -3.24 3.99 1.37
C MET A 126 -4.21 3.09 2.15
N GLU A 127 -4.01 1.78 2.13
CA GLU A 127 -4.84 0.84 2.88
C GLU A 127 -4.82 1.15 4.37
N LEU A 128 -3.62 1.38 4.94
CA LEU A 128 -3.48 1.70 6.37
C LEU A 128 -4.15 3.04 6.72
N TRP A 129 -4.06 4.06 5.86
CA TRP A 129 -4.76 5.33 6.08
C TRP A 129 -6.28 5.15 6.01
N SER A 130 -6.79 4.47 4.98
CA SER A 130 -8.22 4.20 4.81
C SER A 130 -8.83 3.43 5.98
N SER A 131 -8.08 2.48 6.55
CA SER A 131 -8.50 1.69 7.71
C SER A 131 -8.65 2.51 8.98
N SER A 132 -7.95 3.65 9.10
CA SER A 132 -8.02 4.52 10.28
C SER A 132 -9.37 5.23 10.44
N PHE A 133 -10.17 5.27 9.38
CA PHE A 133 -11.55 5.77 9.40
C PHE A 133 -12.55 4.71 9.87
N SER A 134 -12.13 3.46 10.01
CA SER A 134 -12.94 2.37 10.54
C SER A 134 -12.55 2.07 11.99
N GLY A 135 -13.56 1.73 12.79
CA GLY A 135 -13.40 1.34 14.19
C GLY A 135 -13.72 -0.14 14.36
N LYS A 136 -14.80 -0.42 15.09
CA LYS A 136 -15.33 -1.79 15.26
C LYS A 136 -16.03 -2.32 14.01
N THR A 137 -16.53 -1.43 13.18
CA THR A 137 -17.23 -1.73 11.93
C THR A 137 -16.58 -0.96 10.78
N ILE A 138 -16.64 -1.54 9.58
CA ILE A 138 -16.15 -0.88 8.37
C ILE A 138 -17.13 0.25 8.03
N THR A 139 -16.60 1.46 7.86
CA THR A 139 -17.41 2.62 7.50
C THR A 139 -17.59 2.73 5.98
N ALA A 140 -18.67 3.37 5.53
CA ALA A 140 -18.89 3.65 4.12
C ALA A 140 -17.72 4.43 3.48
N LYS A 141 -17.09 5.32 4.26
CA LYS A 141 -15.89 6.06 3.85
C LYS A 141 -14.71 5.13 3.57
N THR A 142 -14.40 4.18 4.46
CA THR A 142 -13.34 3.20 4.22
C THR A 142 -13.63 2.34 2.99
N LEU A 143 -14.88 1.94 2.75
CA LEU A 143 -15.26 1.21 1.54
C LEU A 143 -15.03 2.03 0.27
N ALA A 144 -15.45 3.30 0.25
CA ALA A 144 -15.25 4.19 -0.90
C ALA A 144 -13.76 4.48 -1.17
N MET A 145 -12.94 4.57 -0.11
CA MET A 145 -11.49 4.71 -0.24
C MET A 145 -10.83 3.44 -0.78
N ASN A 146 -11.31 2.26 -0.37
CA ASN A 146 -10.82 0.98 -0.90
C ASN A 146 -11.19 0.80 -2.37
N GLU A 147 -12.40 1.22 -2.78
CA GLU A 147 -12.78 1.24 -4.18
C GLU A 147 -11.83 2.11 -5.01
N ALA A 148 -11.48 3.31 -4.52
CA ALA A 148 -10.49 4.16 -5.20
C ALA A 148 -9.08 3.52 -5.23
N ILE A 149 -8.71 2.70 -4.24
CA ILE A 149 -7.46 1.92 -4.25
C ILE A 149 -7.52 0.85 -5.34
N ASP A 150 -8.66 0.18 -5.49
CA ASP A 150 -8.85 -0.87 -6.50
C ASP A 150 -8.89 -0.27 -7.93
N ASP A 151 -9.56 0.88 -8.11
CA ASP A 151 -9.51 1.66 -9.36
C ASP A 151 -8.04 1.99 -9.76
N LEU A 152 -7.21 2.36 -8.77
CA LEU A 152 -5.78 2.62 -8.99
C LEU A 152 -5.00 1.35 -9.34
N ARG A 153 -5.35 0.19 -8.77
CA ARG A 153 -4.73 -1.10 -9.12
C ARG A 153 -5.05 -1.50 -10.55
N ASP A 154 -6.27 -1.29 -10.99
CA ASP A 154 -6.68 -1.58 -12.36
C ASP A 154 -5.91 -0.69 -13.35
N ALA A 155 -5.74 0.60 -13.04
CA ALA A 155 -4.84 1.48 -13.80
C ALA A 155 -3.39 0.96 -13.86
N VAL A 156 -2.87 0.40 -12.76
CA VAL A 156 -1.53 -0.22 -12.74
C VAL A 156 -1.46 -1.48 -13.60
N LEU A 157 -2.52 -2.29 -13.67
CA LEU A 157 -2.60 -3.46 -14.55
C LEU A 157 -2.58 -3.06 -16.03
N ASP A 158 -3.28 -1.98 -16.39
CA ASP A 158 -3.27 -1.42 -17.74
C ASP A 158 -1.87 -0.87 -18.09
N LEU A 159 -1.23 -0.13 -17.17
CA LEU A 159 0.15 0.33 -17.33
C LEU A 159 1.12 -0.84 -17.53
N LYS A 160 0.97 -1.91 -16.75
CA LYS A 160 1.80 -3.12 -16.89
C LYS A 160 1.60 -3.79 -18.25
N SER A 161 0.36 -3.86 -18.73
CA SER A 161 0.04 -4.43 -20.04
C SER A 161 0.66 -3.60 -21.17
N ALA A 162 0.55 -2.27 -21.10
CA ALA A 162 1.21 -1.35 -22.02
C ALA A 162 2.74 -1.50 -21.98
N ALA A 163 3.33 -1.55 -20.79
CA ALA A 163 4.77 -1.67 -20.61
C ALA A 163 5.34 -3.03 -21.07
N LEU A 164 4.57 -4.12 -20.94
CA LEU A 164 4.94 -5.43 -21.51
C LEU A 164 4.74 -5.52 -23.03
N GLY A 165 3.93 -4.64 -23.61
CA GLY A 165 3.61 -4.64 -25.05
C GLY A 165 2.84 -5.88 -25.51
N LYS A 166 2.18 -6.58 -24.58
CA LYS A 166 1.37 -7.77 -24.85
C LYS A 166 -0.10 -7.38 -24.74
N GLU A 167 -0.88 -7.57 -25.81
CA GLU A 167 -2.34 -7.45 -25.72
C GLU A 167 -2.87 -8.49 -24.73
N ALA A 168 -3.73 -8.05 -23.80
CA ALA A 168 -4.36 -8.90 -22.79
C ALA A 168 -5.25 -10.03 -23.40
N GLY A 169 -5.37 -10.10 -24.73
CA GLY A 169 -6.12 -11.12 -25.47
C GLY A 169 -5.29 -12.22 -26.15
N GLY A 170 -3.97 -12.28 -25.95
CA GLY A 170 -3.10 -13.28 -26.59
C GLY A 170 -2.83 -14.49 -25.71
N GLY A 171 -3.52 -15.60 -25.97
CA GLY A 171 -3.51 -16.88 -25.25
C GLY A 171 -2.23 -17.29 -24.50
N PHE A 172 -2.40 -17.59 -23.22
CA PHE A 172 -1.42 -18.13 -22.27
C PHE A 172 -1.00 -19.60 -22.55
N PHE A 173 -1.41 -20.21 -23.67
CA PHE A 173 -0.99 -21.54 -24.09
C PHE A 173 -0.02 -21.41 -25.26
N GLY A 174 1.27 -21.66 -25.00
CA GLY A 174 2.34 -21.47 -25.96
C GLY A 174 2.17 -22.25 -27.26
N PHE A 175 1.78 -21.56 -28.34
CA PHE A 175 2.19 -21.81 -29.73
C PHE A 175 1.54 -20.75 -30.62
N GLY A 176 2.19 -19.59 -30.79
CA GLY A 176 1.70 -18.55 -31.70
C GLY A 176 2.13 -17.18 -31.24
N GLY A 177 3.04 -16.56 -32.01
CA GLY A 177 3.60 -15.25 -31.71
C GLY A 177 2.51 -14.23 -31.42
N GLY A 178 2.38 -13.84 -30.16
CA GLY A 178 1.52 -12.74 -29.76
C GLY A 178 1.93 -11.50 -30.54
N LYS A 179 0.98 -10.86 -31.22
CA LYS A 179 1.22 -9.58 -31.88
C LYS A 179 1.72 -8.60 -30.82
N SER A 180 2.97 -8.17 -30.94
CA SER A 180 3.50 -7.07 -30.17
C SER A 180 2.62 -5.85 -30.42
N MET A 181 2.15 -5.19 -29.37
CA MET A 181 1.43 -3.92 -29.54
C MET A 181 2.34 -2.94 -30.27
N ASP A 182 1.77 -2.21 -31.23
CA ASP A 182 2.42 -1.05 -31.82
C ASP A 182 2.70 0.02 -30.75
N GLU A 183 3.80 0.75 -30.91
CA GLU A 183 4.24 1.75 -29.93
C GLU A 183 3.19 2.85 -29.71
N GLY A 184 2.46 3.25 -30.76
CA GLY A 184 1.37 4.21 -30.65
C GLY A 184 0.23 3.70 -29.76
N LYS A 185 -0.14 2.42 -29.89
CA LYS A 185 -1.16 1.79 -29.02
C LYS A 185 -0.68 1.67 -27.58
N ARG A 186 0.59 1.33 -27.36
CA ARG A 186 1.17 1.24 -26.01
C ARG A 186 1.11 2.58 -25.29
N LYS A 187 1.48 3.67 -25.98
CA LYS A 187 1.35 5.03 -25.44
C LYS A 187 -0.10 5.41 -25.16
N GLN A 188 -1.04 5.07 -26.03
CA GLN A 188 -2.46 5.36 -25.80
C GLN A 188 -3.00 4.65 -24.54
N ILE A 189 -2.70 3.36 -24.38
CA ILE A 189 -3.11 2.60 -23.19
C ILE A 189 -2.42 3.17 -21.94
N ALA A 190 -1.12 3.47 -22.01
CA ALA A 190 -0.40 4.05 -20.89
C ALA A 190 -0.93 5.43 -20.47
N ASN A 191 -1.26 6.29 -21.44
CA ASN A 191 -1.87 7.61 -21.16
C ASN A 191 -3.27 7.48 -20.55
N LYS A 192 -4.10 6.56 -21.06
CA LYS A 192 -5.42 6.30 -20.48
C LYS A 192 -5.29 5.78 -19.04
N ALA A 193 -4.40 4.82 -18.82
CA ALA A 193 -4.14 4.25 -17.51
C ALA A 193 -3.57 5.29 -16.53
N TYR A 194 -2.72 6.20 -17.02
CA TYR A 194 -2.23 7.34 -16.25
C TYR A 194 -3.38 8.21 -15.76
N GLN A 195 -4.30 8.59 -16.65
CA GLN A 195 -5.46 9.43 -16.30
C GLN A 195 -6.39 8.72 -15.31
N ASN A 196 -6.72 7.44 -15.55
CA ASN A 196 -7.50 6.64 -14.60
C ASN A 196 -6.84 6.59 -13.21
N GLY A 197 -5.52 6.49 -13.14
CA GLY A 197 -4.79 6.53 -11.87
C GLY A 197 -4.81 7.91 -11.20
N VAL A 198 -4.75 9.00 -11.97
CA VAL A 198 -4.91 10.37 -11.46
C VAL A 198 -6.31 10.54 -10.85
N ASP A 199 -7.36 10.11 -11.57
CA ASP A 199 -8.74 10.16 -11.10
C ASP A 199 -8.94 9.35 -9.82
N ALA A 200 -8.39 8.14 -9.76
CA ALA A 200 -8.45 7.27 -8.59
C ALA A 200 -7.72 7.90 -7.37
N ILE A 201 -6.53 8.46 -7.57
CA ILE A 201 -5.78 9.16 -6.51
C ILE A 201 -6.55 10.40 -6.03
N ASN A 202 -7.14 11.17 -6.94
CA ASN A 202 -7.94 12.35 -6.60
C ASN A 202 -9.23 12.00 -5.86
N LYS A 203 -9.93 10.94 -6.28
CA LYS A 203 -11.07 10.36 -5.56
C LYS A 203 -10.66 9.96 -4.15
N TYR A 204 -9.55 9.23 -4.00
CA TYR A 204 -9.02 8.81 -2.71
C TYR A 204 -8.69 9.99 -1.78
N ILE A 205 -8.02 11.02 -2.31
CA ILE A 205 -7.65 12.24 -1.58
C ILE A 205 -8.89 13.03 -1.14
N THR A 206 -9.85 13.22 -2.05
CA THR A 206 -11.11 13.94 -1.77
C THR A 206 -11.88 13.26 -0.65
N LEU A 207 -12.02 11.94 -0.72
CA LEU A 207 -12.63 11.13 0.34
C LEU A 207 -11.83 11.27 1.64
N GLY A 208 -10.49 11.18 1.58
CA GLY A 208 -9.61 11.32 2.75
C GLY A 208 -9.80 12.64 3.49
N ASN A 209 -9.87 13.75 2.76
CA ASN A 209 -10.00 15.12 3.30
C ASN A 209 -11.35 15.41 3.95
N ASP A 210 -12.40 14.70 3.53
CA ASP A 210 -13.75 14.94 4.02
C ASP A 210 -13.84 14.82 5.56
N GLY A 211 -14.21 15.92 6.21
CA GLY A 211 -14.43 15.98 7.66
C GLY A 211 -13.19 16.05 8.56
N LEU A 212 -11.97 16.23 8.04
CA LEU A 212 -10.75 16.30 8.88
C LEU A 212 -10.17 17.70 9.09
N GLY A 213 -10.60 18.72 8.31
CA GLY A 213 -9.99 20.06 8.37
C GLY A 213 -8.48 20.08 8.05
N LEU A 214 -7.94 18.95 7.59
CA LEU A 214 -6.58 18.71 7.13
C LEU A 214 -6.67 18.38 5.64
N ASN A 215 -5.96 19.13 4.80
CA ASN A 215 -6.09 19.04 3.36
C ASN A 215 -4.86 18.34 2.75
N PHE A 216 -5.05 17.13 2.25
CA PHE A 216 -4.21 16.59 1.18
C PHE A 216 -4.43 17.44 -0.06
N THR A 217 -3.37 17.89 -0.70
CA THR A 217 -3.49 18.54 -2.01
C THR A 217 -3.89 17.49 -3.05
N PRO A 218 -5.02 17.63 -3.76
CA PRO A 218 -5.30 16.82 -4.93
C PRO A 218 -4.16 16.95 -5.96
N LEU A 219 -4.03 15.98 -6.86
CA LEU A 219 -3.26 16.24 -8.07
C LEU A 219 -3.99 17.33 -8.83
N ASP A 220 -3.28 18.41 -9.19
CA ASP A 220 -3.79 19.35 -10.18
C ASP A 220 -4.28 18.54 -11.37
N THR A 221 -5.46 18.88 -11.90
CA THR A 221 -5.92 18.36 -13.19
C THR A 221 -4.96 18.90 -14.26
N ILE A 222 -3.81 18.24 -14.41
CA ILE A 222 -2.78 18.58 -15.38
C ILE A 222 -3.30 18.20 -16.76
N ASP A 223 -3.68 19.24 -17.50
CA ASP A 223 -4.01 19.32 -18.93
C ASP A 223 -5.22 18.48 -19.40
N GLN A 224 -6.38 19.16 -19.49
CA GLN A 224 -7.36 18.90 -20.56
C GLN A 224 -6.80 19.35 -21.90
#